data_AF-A0A932VBM0-F1
#
_entry.id   AF-A0A932VBM0-F1
#
_cell.length_a   1.000
_cell.length_b   1.000
_cell.length_c   1.000
_cell.angle_alpha   90.00
_cell.angle_beta   90.00
_cell.angle_gamma   90.00
#
_symmetry.space_group_name_H-M   'P 1'
#
loop_
_entity.id
_entity.type
_entity.pdbx_description
1 polymer ?
#
loop_
_entity_poly.entity_id
_entity_poly.type
_entity_poly.pdbx_seq_one_letter_code
_entity_poly.pdbx_strand_id
1 'polypeptide(L)' 'MARIGGVDLPNKKAVGIALTYIYGLGDTSVHEILTKVGIDPYLKTEQLSDQQIAG' A
#
# COMPACT_ATOMS: atom_id res chain seq x y z
N MET A 1 -7.66 -8.98 -3.94
CA MET A 1 -7.07 -8.83 -2.59
C MET A 1 -5.58 -8.64 -2.79
N ALA A 2 -5.10 -7.43 -2.53
CA ALA A 2 -3.66 -7.19 -2.52
C ALA A 2 -3.07 -7.75 -1.23
N ARG A 3 -2.08 -8.64 -1.34
CA ARG A 3 -1.33 -9.17 -0.19
C ARG A 3 0.08 -8.59 -0.24
N ILE A 4 0.43 -7.80 0.76
CA ILE A 4 1.75 -7.15 0.86
C ILE A 4 2.42 -7.59 2.16
N GLY A 5 3.64 -8.11 2.08
CA GLY A 5 4.40 -8.56 3.26
C GLY A 5 3.71 -9.66 4.09
N GLY A 6 2.83 -10.46 3.47
CA GLY A 6 2.05 -11.48 4.17
C GLY A 6 0.80 -10.95 4.89
N VAL A 7 0.50 -9.64 4.79
CA VAL A 7 -0.71 -9.01 5.33
C VAL A 7 -1.71 -8.78 4.20
N ASP A 8 -2.96 -9.15 4.44
CA ASP A 8 -4.06 -8.92 3.51
C ASP A 8 -4.59 -7.50 3.67
N LEU A 9 -4.46 -6.69 2.62
CA LEU A 9 -4.87 -5.30 2.63
C LEU A 9 -6.37 -5.15 2.30
N PRO A 10 -7.07 -4.22 2.98
CA PRO A 10 -8.47 -3.95 2.69
C PRO A 10 -8.65 -3.39 1.27
N ASN A 11 -9.49 -4.05 0.47
CA ASN A 11 -9.84 -3.59 -0.87
C ASN A 11 -10.68 -2.29 -0.81
N LYS A 12 -10.66 -1.50 -1.89
CA LYS A 12 -11.39 -0.21 -2.06
C LYS A 12 -10.90 0.94 -1.17
N LYS A 13 -9.79 0.77 -0.43
CA LYS A 13 -9.11 1.86 0.29
C LYS A 13 -7.96 2.44 -0.51
N ALA A 14 -7.61 3.68 -0.19
CA ALA A 14 -6.39 4.31 -0.69
C ALA A 14 -5.17 3.50 -0.23
N VAL A 15 -4.15 3.35 -1.08
CA VAL A 15 -2.96 2.55 -0.78
C VAL A 15 -2.27 3.05 0.48
N GLY A 16 -2.17 4.37 0.67
CA GLY A 16 -1.59 4.95 1.88
C GLY A 16 -2.30 4.49 3.15
N ILE A 17 -3.63 4.52 3.15
CA ILE A 17 -4.43 4.06 4.30
C ILE A 17 -4.38 2.55 4.45
N ALA A 18 -4.28 1.80 3.36
CA ALA A 18 -4.21 0.35 3.44
C ALA A 18 -2.90 -0.09 4.08
N LEU A 19 -1.77 0.50 3.69
CA LEU A 19 -0.45 0.12 4.20
C LEU A 19 -0.27 0.39 5.70
N THR A 20 -1.02 1.33 6.29
CA THR A 20 -0.99 1.56 7.75
C THR A 20 -1.64 0.43 8.56
N TYR A 21 -2.30 -0.53 7.92
CA TYR A 21 -2.79 -1.75 8.58
C TYR A 21 -1.67 -2.76 8.82
N ILE A 22 -0.50 -2.58 8.21
CA ILE A 22 0.69 -3.38 8.49
C ILE A 22 1.28 -2.87 9.81
N TYR A 23 1.45 -3.78 10.76
CA TYR A 23 2.00 -3.43 12.06
C TYR A 23 3.39 -2.78 11.93
N GLY A 24 3.55 -1.61 12.55
CA GLY A 24 4.79 -0.83 12.51
C GLY A 24 4.89 0.15 11.34
N LEU A 25 3.94 0.16 10.40
CA LEU A 25 3.88 1.18 9.34
C LEU A 25 2.91 2.31 9.73
N GLY A 26 3.47 3.45 10.14
CA GLY A 26 2.73 4.69 10.35
C GLY A 26 2.56 5.51 9.07
N ASP A 27 1.72 6.54 9.12
CA ASP A 27 1.40 7.41 7.97
C ASP A 27 2.64 8.02 7.31
N THR A 28 3.59 8.52 8.12
CA THR A 28 4.85 9.10 7.62
C THR A 28 5.70 8.07 6.88
N SER A 29 5.90 6.89 7.47
CA SER A 29 6.70 5.82 6.84
C SER A 29 6.06 5.35 5.54
N VAL A 30 4.73 5.25 5.52
CA VAL A 30 3.99 4.87 4.31
C VAL A 30 4.15 5.92 3.21
N HIS A 31 3.99 7.22 3.52
CA HIS A 31 4.19 8.28 2.53
C HIS A 31 5.62 8.30 1.99
N GLU A 32 6.63 8.08 2.83
CA GLU A 32 8.02 7.97 2.39
C GLU A 32 8.25 6.79 1.46
N ILE A 33 7.73 5.60 1.81
CA ILE A 33 7.86 4.39 0.98
C ILE A 33 7.17 4.60 -0.37
N LEU A 34 5.93 5.09 -0.36
CA LEU A 34 5.16 5.31 -1.58
C LEU A 34 5.82 6.37 -2.47
N THR A 35 6.38 7.42 -1.88
CA THR A 35 7.14 8.43 -2.62
C THR A 35 8.41 7.85 -3.25
N LYS A 36 9.13 6.98 -2.53
CA LYS A 36 10.33 6.31 -3.06
C LYS A 36 10.02 5.33 -4.19
N VAL A 37 8.88 4.65 -4.12
CA VAL A 37 8.43 3.70 -5.14
C VAL A 37 7.68 4.42 -6.29
N GLY A 38 7.34 5.70 -6.13
CA GLY A 38 6.60 6.48 -7.13
C GLY A 38 5.13 6.09 -7.25
N ILE A 39 4.54 5.57 -6.17
CA ILE A 39 3.12 5.19 -6.11
C ILE A 39 2.33 6.32 -5.46
N ASP A 40 1.21 6.69 -6.09
CA ASP A 40 0.29 7.67 -5.52
C ASP A 40 -0.42 7.08 -4.27
N PRO A 41 -0.29 7.71 -3.08
CA PRO A 41 -0.96 7.26 -1.87
C PRO A 41 -2.49 7.29 -1.96
N TYR A 42 -3.06 8.10 -2.85
CA TYR A 42 -4.50 8.20 -3.08
C TYR A 42 -5.04 7.17 -4.07
N LEU A 43 -4.14 6.45 -4.77
CA LEU A 43 -4.52 5.34 -5.63
C LEU A 43 -5.34 4.32 -4.84
N LYS A 44 -6.34 3.69 -5.46
CA LYS A 44 -7.05 2.60 -4.81
C LYS A 44 -6.19 1.34 -4.81
N THR A 45 -6.28 0.58 -3.73
CA THR A 45 -5.69 -0.77 -3.59
C THR A 45 -6.15 -1.75 -4.68
N GLU A 46 -7.32 -1.53 -5.29
CA GLU A 46 -7.81 -2.34 -6.42
C GLU A 46 -7.19 -1.94 -7.77
N GLN A 47 -6.56 -0.78 -7.85
CA GLN A 47 -5.88 -0.26 -9.03
C GLN A 47 -4.37 -0.51 -8.98
N LEU A 48 -3.85 -1.05 -7.88
CA LEU A 48 -2.48 -1.56 -7.82
C LEU A 48 -2.37 -2.77 -8.75
N SER A 49 -1.41 -2.73 -9.68
CA SER A 49 -1.12 -3.89 -10.52
C SER A 49 -0.37 -4.95 -9.72
N ASP A 50 -0.54 -6.23 -10.07
CA ASP A 50 0.15 -7.34 -9.39
C ASP A 50 1.69 -7.18 -9.43
N GLN A 51 2.21 -6.49 -10.46
CA GLN A 51 3.62 -6.14 -10.61
C GLN A 51 4.15 -5.19 -9.52
N GLN A 52 3.29 -4.38 -8.90
CA GLN A 52 3.65 -3.47 -7.80
C GLN A 52 3.56 -4.15 -6.43
N ILE A 53 2.91 -5.31 -6.34
CA ILE A 53 2.64 -6.04 -5.10
C ILE A 53 3.72 -7.09 -4.81
N ALA A 54 4.41 -7.60 -5.83
CA ALA A 54 5.33 -8.74 -5.75
C ALA A 54 6.82 -8.40 -6.00
N GLY A 55 7.21 -7.13 -5.84
CA GLY A 55 8.60 -6.67 -5.96
C GLY A 55 9.40 -6.79 -4.67
#